data_AF-A0A8T4D3X6-F1
#
_entry.id   AF-A0A8T4D3X6-F1
#
_cell.length_a   1.000
_cell.length_b   1.000
_cell.length_c   1.000
_cell.angle_alpha   90.00
_cell.angle_beta   90.00
_cell.angle_gamma   90.00
#
_symmetry.space_group_name_H-M   'P 1'
#
loop_
_entity.id
_entity.type
_entity.pdbx_description
1 polymer ?
#
loop_
_entity_poly.entity_id
_entity_poly.type
_entity_poly.pdbx_seq_one_letter_code
_entity_poly.pdbx_strand_id
1 'polypeptide(L)'
;MGYEAVWKVLEEIIIELRKKGVATPPTVMNDLKSAKVLMKVLDASERDRGETAPKIEQYLGSVEAYLVTEAQEKFAPARIDAWLRRIEEASYDMCQTCGVCEVKEKEEATFITGVPRDQKWIRVEPLASLPAEKLKQLAEETNLSFREEKDGHLTVYGNPEDIKRFVKKMTEQAAKE
;
A
#
# COMPACT_ATOMS: atom_id res chain seq x y z
N MET A 1 -0.61 4.28 14.56
CA MET A 1 0.06 3.10 13.97
C MET A 1 -0.82 1.88 14.21
N GLY A 2 -1.37 1.27 13.16
CA GLY A 2 -2.33 0.15 13.23
C GLY A 2 -1.76 -1.16 13.81
N TYR A 3 -0.45 -1.27 14.02
CA TYR A 3 0.19 -2.45 14.61
C TYR A 3 -0.41 -2.86 15.96
N GLU A 4 -0.90 -1.90 16.77
CA GLU A 4 -1.51 -2.23 18.06
C GLU A 4 -2.90 -2.83 17.94
N ALA A 5 -3.66 -2.44 16.93
CA ALA A 5 -4.94 -3.07 16.63
C ALA A 5 -4.72 -4.50 16.15
N VAL A 6 -3.79 -4.72 15.20
CA VAL A 6 -3.43 -6.06 14.71
C VAL A 6 -2.93 -6.95 15.85
N TRP A 7 -2.03 -6.44 16.70
CA TRP A 7 -1.51 -7.17 17.84
C TRP A 7 -2.61 -7.64 18.81
N LYS A 8 -3.61 -6.80 19.10
CA LYS A 8 -4.75 -7.16 19.95
C LYS A 8 -5.61 -8.25 19.33
N VAL A 9 -5.87 -8.17 18.03
CA VAL A 9 -6.64 -9.21 17.32
C VAL A 9 -5.91 -10.55 17.37
N LEU A 10 -4.59 -10.57 17.15
CA LEU A 10 -3.78 -11.80 17.27
C LEU A 10 -3.78 -12.35 18.70
N GLU A 11 -3.71 -11.50 19.72
CA GLU A 11 -3.80 -11.92 21.13
C GLU A 11 -5.15 -12.56 21.44
N GLU A 12 -6.26 -11.97 20.97
CA GLU A 12 -7.60 -12.55 21.11
C GLU A 12 -7.69 -13.94 20.46
N ILE A 13 -7.17 -14.09 19.24
CA ILE A 13 -7.16 -15.37 18.52
C ILE A 13 -6.36 -16.43 19.29
N ILE A 14 -5.20 -16.06 19.86
CA ILE A 14 -4.41 -16.96 20.71
C ILE A 14 -5.21 -17.42 21.94
N ILE A 15 -5.95 -16.51 22.58
CA ILE A 15 -6.80 -16.85 23.72
C ILE A 15 -7.90 -17.84 23.30
N GLU A 16 -8.52 -17.63 22.14
CA GLU A 16 -9.54 -18.53 21.60
C GLU A 16 -9.01 -19.92 21.24
N LEU A 17 -7.82 -19.99 20.64
CA LEU A 17 -7.13 -21.25 20.36
C LEU A 17 -6.78 -22.01 21.65
N ARG A 18 -6.30 -21.32 22.69
CA ARG A 18 -6.03 -21.93 24.00
C ARG A 18 -7.28 -22.44 24.69
N LYS A 19 -8.41 -21.73 24.58
CA LYS A 19 -9.71 -22.21 25.09
C LYS A 19 -10.16 -23.51 24.40
N LYS A 20 -9.69 -23.78 23.19
CA LYS A 20 -9.93 -25.02 22.44
C LYS A 20 -8.86 -26.10 22.67
N GLY A 21 -7.91 -25.87 23.57
CA GLY A 21 -6.86 -26.82 23.92
C GLY A 21 -5.67 -26.85 22.97
N VAL A 22 -5.52 -25.85 22.09
CA VAL A 22 -4.35 -25.73 21.22
C VAL A 22 -3.20 -25.11 22.02
N ALA A 23 -2.12 -25.87 22.19
CA ALA A 23 -0.92 -25.40 22.87
C ALA A 23 -0.12 -24.48 21.95
N THR A 24 -0.07 -23.18 22.27
CA THR A 24 0.70 -22.21 21.50
C THR A 24 2.20 -22.42 21.74
N PRO A 25 3.02 -22.59 20.68
CA PRO A 25 4.47 -22.69 20.79
C PRO A 25 5.06 -21.47 21.50
N PRO A 26 6.13 -21.66 22.30
CA PRO A 26 6.82 -20.54 22.97
C PRO A 26 7.38 -19.51 21.97
N THR A 27 7.75 -19.96 20.78
CA THR A 27 8.26 -19.11 19.68
C THR A 27 7.23 -18.08 19.25
N VAL A 28 5.98 -18.48 19.01
CA VAL A 28 4.87 -17.60 18.62
C VAL A 28 4.57 -16.58 19.71
N MET A 29 4.58 -17.00 20.98
CA MET A 29 4.39 -16.08 22.10
C MET A 29 5.57 -15.10 22.25
N ASN A 30 6.79 -15.52 21.92
CA ASN A 30 7.96 -14.65 21.92
C ASN A 30 7.91 -13.62 20.79
N ASP A 31 7.50 -14.04 19.59
CA ASP A 31 7.33 -13.15 18.43
C ASP A 31 6.26 -12.08 18.74
N LEU A 32 5.12 -12.48 19.31
CA LEU A 32 4.07 -11.53 19.72
C LEU A 32 4.57 -10.52 20.77
N LYS A 33 5.37 -10.97 21.75
CA LYS A 33 5.98 -10.07 22.75
C LYS A 33 7.03 -9.15 22.14
N SER A 34 7.86 -9.69 21.23
CA SER A 34 8.92 -8.96 20.53
C SER A 34 8.32 -7.85 19.66
N ALA A 35 7.24 -8.14 18.93
CA ALA A 35 6.45 -7.14 18.23
C ALA A 35 5.99 -6.02 19.18
N LYS A 36 5.42 -6.35 20.35
CA LYS A 36 4.95 -5.35 21.32
C LYS A 36 6.07 -4.46 21.84
N VAL A 37 7.26 -5.02 22.05
CA VAL A 37 8.44 -4.25 22.49
C VAL A 37 8.90 -3.31 21.38
N LEU A 38 9.04 -3.81 20.16
CA LEU A 38 9.47 -2.99 19.02
C LEU A 38 8.48 -1.88 18.68
N MET A 39 7.18 -2.11 18.84
CA MET A 39 6.17 -1.05 18.70
C MET A 39 6.38 0.08 19.71
N LYS A 40 6.69 -0.25 20.98
CA LYS A 40 7.01 0.78 22.00
C LYS A 40 8.30 1.52 21.68
N VAL A 41 9.29 0.84 21.11
CA VAL A 41 10.53 1.47 20.64
C VAL A 41 10.21 2.44 19.50
N LEU A 42 9.40 2.00 18.52
CA LEU A 42 8.96 2.81 17.39
C LEU A 42 8.20 4.08 17.82
N ASP A 43 7.35 3.97 18.85
CA ASP A 43 6.65 5.11 19.44
C ASP A 43 7.60 6.09 20.16
N ALA A 44 8.71 5.59 20.72
CA ALA A 44 9.66 6.37 21.50
C ALA A 44 10.78 7.01 20.65
N SER A 45 11.11 6.43 19.48
CA SER A 45 12.18 6.90 18.61
C SER A 45 11.69 7.17 17.17
N GLU A 46 11.41 8.44 16.87
CA GLU A 46 11.12 8.94 15.51
C GLU A 46 12.20 8.58 14.47
N ARG A 47 13.44 8.29 14.92
CA ARG A 47 14.63 8.16 14.09
C ARG A 47 14.84 6.76 13.49
N ASP A 48 14.17 5.73 14.02
CA ASP A 48 14.46 4.31 13.71
C ASP A 48 13.30 3.59 12.99
N ARG A 49 12.39 4.36 12.39
CA ARG A 49 11.20 3.82 11.71
C ARG A 49 11.52 2.87 10.55
N GLY A 50 12.65 3.10 9.87
CA GLY A 50 13.03 2.34 8.67
C GLY A 50 13.37 0.87 8.91
N GLU A 51 14.00 0.52 10.03
CA GLU A 51 14.33 -0.88 10.36
C GLU A 51 13.33 -1.53 11.34
N THR A 52 12.65 -0.72 12.15
CA THR A 52 11.79 -1.21 13.21
C THR A 52 10.42 -1.66 12.68
N ALA A 53 9.84 -0.92 11.72
CA ALA A 53 8.54 -1.28 11.14
C ALA A 53 8.55 -2.63 10.39
N PRO A 54 9.52 -2.94 9.50
CA PRO A 54 9.57 -4.24 8.82
C PRO A 54 9.74 -5.41 9.80
N LYS A 55 10.48 -5.21 10.90
CA LYS A 55 10.63 -6.23 11.94
C LYS A 55 9.32 -6.47 12.69
N ILE A 56 8.55 -5.43 12.99
CA ILE A 56 7.22 -5.57 13.60
C ILE A 56 6.31 -6.37 12.67
N GLU A 57 6.28 -6.04 11.39
CA GLU A 57 5.50 -6.76 10.38
C GLU A 57 5.91 -8.23 10.26
N GLN A 58 7.22 -8.51 10.26
CA GLN A 58 7.73 -9.88 10.25
C GLN A 58 7.25 -10.69 11.47
N TYR A 59 7.31 -10.11 12.68
CA TYR A 59 6.86 -10.81 13.88
C TYR A 59 5.34 -11.02 13.90
N LEU A 60 4.55 -10.00 13.53
CA LEU A 60 3.09 -10.12 13.46
C LEU A 60 2.67 -11.14 12.38
N GLY A 61 3.33 -11.12 11.22
CA GLY A 61 3.07 -12.08 10.13
C GLY A 61 3.46 -13.52 10.48
N SER A 62 4.56 -13.73 11.22
CA SER A 62 4.93 -15.05 11.76
C SER A 62 3.83 -15.62 12.66
N VAL A 63 3.30 -14.78 13.56
CA VAL A 63 2.20 -15.15 14.46
C VAL A 63 0.93 -15.43 13.68
N GLU A 64 0.54 -14.56 12.76
CA GLU A 64 -0.65 -14.73 11.93
C GLU A 64 -0.62 -16.05 11.15
N ALA A 65 0.48 -16.35 10.46
CA ALA A 65 0.63 -17.58 9.67
C ALA A 65 0.44 -18.84 10.53
N TYR A 66 1.00 -18.85 11.74
CA TYR A 66 0.78 -19.93 12.69
C TYR A 66 -0.69 -20.05 13.11
N LEU A 67 -1.31 -18.93 13.52
CA LEU A 67 -2.68 -18.96 14.03
C LEU A 67 -3.69 -19.37 12.95
N VAL A 68 -3.53 -18.90 11.71
CA VAL A 68 -4.39 -19.28 10.58
C VAL A 68 -4.28 -20.77 10.30
N THR A 69 -3.06 -21.32 10.31
CA THR A 69 -2.82 -22.74 10.04
C THR A 69 -3.49 -23.62 11.10
N GLU A 70 -3.29 -23.31 12.38
CA GLU A 70 -3.92 -24.03 13.49
C GLU A 70 -5.44 -23.84 13.52
N ALA A 71 -5.91 -22.65 13.14
CA ALA A 71 -7.33 -22.35 13.13
C ALA A 71 -8.07 -23.15 12.06
N GLN A 72 -7.47 -23.36 10.88
CA GLN A 72 -8.02 -24.18 9.80
C GLN A 72 -8.31 -25.62 10.23
N GLU A 73 -7.52 -26.17 11.15
CA GLU A 73 -7.74 -27.52 11.66
C GLU A 73 -8.87 -27.62 12.71
N LYS A 74 -9.17 -26.53 13.41
CA LYS A 74 -10.01 -26.55 14.64
C LYS A 74 -11.29 -25.73 14.56
N PHE A 75 -11.38 -24.80 13.61
CA PHE A 75 -12.51 -23.87 13.49
C PHE A 75 -13.19 -23.97 12.14
N ALA A 76 -14.46 -23.58 12.10
CA ALA A 76 -15.19 -23.47 10.86
C ALA A 76 -14.62 -22.33 9.99
N PRO A 77 -14.58 -22.48 8.65
CA PRO A 77 -14.03 -21.48 7.73
C PRO A 77 -14.59 -20.07 7.97
N ALA A 78 -15.90 -19.96 8.18
CA ALA A 78 -16.57 -18.67 8.43
C ALA A 78 -16.01 -17.88 9.62
N ARG A 79 -15.48 -18.57 10.65
CA ARG A 79 -14.87 -17.93 11.81
C ARG A 79 -13.44 -17.46 11.53
N ILE A 80 -12.73 -18.19 10.69
CA ILE A 80 -11.40 -17.83 10.22
C ILE A 80 -11.50 -16.62 9.30
N ASP A 81 -12.47 -16.60 8.39
CA ASP A 81 -12.75 -15.47 7.50
C ASP A 81 -13.07 -14.20 8.30
N ALA A 82 -13.86 -14.32 9.38
CA ALA A 82 -14.14 -13.21 10.27
C ALA A 82 -12.89 -12.68 10.98
N TRP A 83 -11.94 -13.55 11.37
CA TRP A 83 -10.68 -13.12 11.97
C TRP A 83 -9.75 -12.46 10.96
N LEU A 84 -9.58 -13.06 9.78
CA LEU A 84 -8.78 -12.49 8.69
C LEU A 84 -9.28 -11.11 8.31
N ARG A 85 -10.60 -10.95 8.19
CA ARG A 85 -11.21 -9.65 7.93
C ARG A 85 -10.91 -8.62 9.03
N ARG A 86 -10.93 -9.01 10.30
CA ARG A 86 -10.58 -8.11 11.43
C ARG A 86 -9.11 -7.71 11.42
N ILE A 87 -8.21 -8.63 11.04
CA ILE A 87 -6.77 -8.33 10.87
C ILE A 87 -6.58 -7.36 9.71
N GLU A 88 -7.26 -7.60 8.59
CA GLU A 88 -7.21 -6.74 7.41
C GLU A 88 -7.75 -5.34 7.72
N GLU A 89 -8.91 -5.22 8.37
CA GLU A 89 -9.49 -3.94 8.83
C GLU A 89 -8.52 -3.20 9.78
N ALA A 90 -7.92 -3.90 10.74
CA ALA A 90 -6.91 -3.32 11.64
C ALA A 90 -5.62 -2.88 10.91
N SER A 91 -5.33 -3.50 9.75
CA SER A 91 -4.21 -3.12 8.89
C SER A 91 -4.54 -1.90 8.01
N TYR A 92 -5.79 -1.71 7.58
CA TYR A 92 -6.19 -0.53 6.80
C TYR A 92 -6.17 0.76 7.63
N ASP A 93 -6.49 0.70 8.93
CA ASP A 93 -6.31 1.83 9.86
C ASP A 93 -4.84 2.28 9.97
N MET A 94 -3.89 1.42 9.60
CA MET A 94 -2.48 1.76 9.46
C MET A 94 -2.23 2.71 8.27
N CYS A 95 -3.00 2.57 7.18
CA CYS A 95 -2.90 3.38 5.97
C CYS A 95 -3.55 4.76 6.12
N GLN A 96 -4.58 4.92 6.95
CA GLN A 96 -5.21 6.25 7.15
C GLN A 96 -4.30 7.28 7.84
N THR A 97 -3.26 6.82 8.55
CA THR A 97 -2.31 7.69 9.26
C THR A 97 -0.98 7.92 8.53
N CYS A 98 -0.72 7.20 7.44
CA CYS A 98 0.23 7.70 6.44
C CYS A 98 -0.58 8.51 5.44
N GLY A 99 -0.36 9.83 5.37
CA GLY A 99 -1.03 10.72 4.41
C GLY A 99 -0.66 10.46 2.95
N VAL A 100 -0.55 9.20 2.54
CA VAL A 100 -0.15 8.70 1.22
C VAL A 100 -1.13 7.61 0.73
N CYS A 101 -2.00 7.06 1.57
CA CYS A 101 -3.05 6.17 1.10
C CYS A 101 -4.36 6.94 0.92
N GLU A 102 -4.49 7.70 -0.18
CA GLU A 102 -5.82 7.80 -0.77
C GLU A 102 -6.31 6.37 -1.01
N VAL A 103 -7.60 6.13 -0.75
CA VAL A 103 -8.25 4.88 -1.09
C VAL A 103 -8.10 4.72 -2.61
N LYS A 104 -7.02 4.07 -3.04
CA LYS A 104 -6.93 3.52 -4.38
C LYS A 104 -7.93 2.38 -4.39
N GLU A 105 -9.19 2.71 -4.72
CA GLU A 105 -10.01 1.78 -5.46
C GLU A 105 -9.09 1.09 -6.47
N LYS A 106 -9.07 -0.25 -6.43
CA LYS A 106 -8.20 -1.08 -7.24
C LYS A 106 -8.08 -0.49 -8.64
N GLU A 107 -7.02 0.25 -8.90
CA GLU A 107 -6.60 0.54 -10.26
C GLU A 107 -6.15 -0.82 -10.76
N GLU A 108 -7.08 -1.51 -11.43
CA GLU A 108 -6.75 -2.66 -12.23
C GLU A 108 -5.57 -2.23 -13.08
N ALA A 109 -4.42 -2.87 -12.87
CA ALA A 109 -3.23 -2.65 -13.67
C ALA A 109 -3.53 -3.18 -15.09
N THR A 110 -4.37 -2.49 -15.82
CA THR A 110 -4.69 -2.80 -17.20
C THR A 110 -3.46 -2.46 -18.00
N PHE A 111 -2.76 -3.51 -18.44
CA PHE A 111 -1.67 -3.40 -19.39
C PHE A 111 -2.10 -2.53 -20.57
N ILE A 112 -1.46 -1.37 -20.75
CA ILE A 112 -1.77 -0.46 -21.84
C ILE A 112 -1.31 -1.12 -23.13
N THR A 113 -2.27 -1.52 -23.96
CA THR A 113 -1.99 -2.06 -25.29
C THR A 113 -1.90 -0.92 -26.30
N GLY A 114 -0.80 -0.85 -27.06
CA GLY A 114 -0.66 0.09 -28.17
C GLY A 114 0.26 1.30 -27.95
N VAL A 115 1.06 1.33 -26.87
CA VAL A 115 2.22 2.24 -26.80
C VAL A 115 3.43 1.55 -27.43
N PRO A 116 4.18 2.21 -28.34
CA PRO A 116 5.38 1.64 -28.94
C PRO A 116 6.40 1.26 -27.87
N ARG A 117 6.86 0.00 -27.86
CA ARG A 117 7.80 -0.53 -26.83
C ARG A 117 9.15 0.17 -26.84
N ASP A 118 9.49 0.83 -27.95
CA ASP A 118 10.70 1.61 -28.18
C ASP A 118 10.60 3.05 -27.65
N GLN A 119 9.39 3.53 -27.33
CA GLN A 119 9.17 4.89 -26.86
C GLN A 119 8.91 4.93 -25.36
N LYS A 120 9.48 5.93 -24.70
CA LYS A 120 9.16 6.21 -23.29
C LYS A 120 7.82 6.91 -23.23
N TRP A 121 7.10 6.70 -22.13
CA TRP A 121 5.78 7.29 -21.93
C TRP A 121 5.53 7.55 -20.45
N ILE A 122 4.61 8.47 -20.18
CA ILE A 122 4.13 8.83 -18.85
C ILE A 122 2.62 8.97 -18.88
N ARG A 123 1.97 8.59 -17.76
CA ARG A 123 0.55 8.85 -17.54
C ARG A 123 0.43 10.14 -16.72
N VAL A 124 -0.45 11.03 -17.16
CA VAL A 124 -0.71 12.30 -16.50
C VAL A 124 -2.19 12.38 -16.17
N GLU A 125 -2.47 12.68 -14.91
CA GLU A 125 -3.83 12.96 -14.46
C GLU A 125 -4.11 14.46 -14.62
N PRO A 126 -5.19 14.86 -15.31
CA PRO A 126 -5.58 16.26 -15.40
C PRO A 126 -5.95 16.81 -14.01
N LEU A 127 -5.30 17.90 -13.61
CA LEU A 127 -5.60 18.61 -12.37
C LEU A 127 -6.46 19.85 -12.66
N ALA A 128 -7.13 20.39 -11.63
CA ALA A 128 -7.95 21.61 -11.78
C ALA A 128 -7.15 22.81 -12.33
N SER A 129 -5.86 22.92 -12.00
CA SER A 129 -4.96 23.97 -12.53
C SER A 129 -4.34 23.65 -13.89
N LEU A 130 -4.29 22.36 -14.26
CA LEU A 130 -3.77 21.84 -15.53
C LEU A 130 -4.82 20.93 -16.21
N PRO A 131 -5.87 21.53 -16.81
CA PRO A 131 -6.86 20.76 -17.55
C PRO A 131 -6.22 20.05 -18.74
N ALA A 132 -6.86 18.97 -19.20
CA ALA A 132 -6.36 18.14 -20.31
C ALA A 132 -5.99 18.95 -21.56
N GLU A 133 -6.69 20.06 -21.82
CA GLU A 133 -6.38 20.98 -22.94
C GLU A 133 -4.99 21.61 -22.83
N LYS A 134 -4.56 22.04 -21.64
CA LYS A 134 -3.21 22.60 -21.43
C LYS A 134 -2.15 21.52 -21.54
N LEU A 135 -2.45 20.31 -21.07
CA LEU A 135 -1.54 19.17 -21.21
C LEU A 135 -1.32 18.79 -22.67
N LYS A 136 -2.37 18.85 -23.51
CA LYS A 136 -2.25 18.67 -24.97
C LYS A 136 -1.37 19.73 -25.62
N GLN A 137 -1.59 21.01 -25.29
CA GLN A 137 -0.76 22.11 -25.78
C GLN A 137 0.71 21.92 -25.42
N LEU A 138 1.00 21.55 -24.16
CA LEU A 138 2.36 21.27 -23.71
C LEU A 138 3.00 20.09 -24.44
N ALA A 139 2.23 19.04 -24.72
CA ALA A 139 2.70 17.88 -25.47
C ALA A 139 3.03 18.26 -26.92
N GLU A 140 2.17 19.02 -27.58
CA GLU A 140 2.42 19.55 -28.94
C GLU A 140 3.66 20.45 -28.98
N GLU A 141 3.83 21.36 -28.02
CA GLU A 141 5.03 22.21 -27.91
C GLU A 141 6.34 21.43 -27.75
N THR A 142 6.27 20.23 -27.16
CA THR A 142 7.43 19.37 -26.93
C THR A 142 7.57 18.25 -27.97
N ASN A 143 6.81 18.32 -29.07
CA ASN A 143 6.78 17.29 -30.12
C ASN A 143 6.47 15.88 -29.57
N LEU A 144 5.69 15.79 -28.49
CA LEU A 144 5.24 14.53 -27.90
C LEU A 144 3.86 14.16 -28.43
N SER A 145 3.64 12.87 -28.64
CA SER A 145 2.32 12.34 -28.98
C SER A 145 1.52 12.08 -27.71
N PHE A 146 0.21 12.28 -27.77
CA PHE A 146 -0.67 12.04 -26.64
C PHE A 146 -1.86 11.15 -27.02
N ARG A 147 -2.39 10.44 -26.03
CA ARG A 147 -3.61 9.63 -26.14
C ARG A 147 -4.46 9.85 -24.90
N GLU A 148 -5.74 10.09 -25.11
CA GLU A 148 -6.73 10.11 -24.03
C GLU A 148 -7.17 8.68 -23.72
N GLU A 149 -7.09 8.32 -22.44
CA GLU A 149 -7.57 7.04 -21.93
C GLU A 149 -9.01 7.18 -21.42
N LYS A 150 -9.76 6.07 -21.43
CA LYS A 150 -11.16 6.04 -20.99
C LYS A 150 -11.34 6.43 -19.52
N ASP A 151 -10.26 6.32 -18.74
CA ASP A 151 -10.21 6.58 -17.30
C ASP A 151 -9.92 8.07 -16.98
N GLY A 152 -10.07 8.98 -17.95
CA GLY A 152 -9.83 10.43 -17.77
C GLY A 152 -8.35 10.83 -17.74
N HIS A 153 -7.44 9.87 -17.88
CA HIS A 153 -6.00 10.08 -17.88
C HIS A 153 -5.47 10.39 -19.29
N LEU A 154 -4.37 11.14 -19.37
CA LEU A 154 -3.66 11.43 -20.61
C LEU A 154 -2.33 10.70 -20.63
N THR A 155 -2.14 9.82 -21.61
CA THR A 155 -0.86 9.13 -21.84
C THR A 155 -0.05 9.89 -22.88
N VAL A 156 1.12 10.37 -22.48
CA VAL A 156 2.06 11.13 -23.33
C VAL A 156 3.28 10.27 -23.61
N TYR A 157 3.65 10.14 -24.89
CA TYR A 157 4.73 9.25 -25.34
C TYR A 157 5.60 9.90 -26.41
N GLY A 158 6.88 9.52 -26.42
CA GLY A 158 7.87 10.03 -27.37
C GLY A 158 9.31 9.84 -26.89
N ASN A 159 10.19 10.76 -27.29
CA ASN A 159 11.60 10.69 -26.92
C ASN A 159 11.80 10.97 -25.42
N PRO A 160 12.74 10.27 -24.75
CA PRO A 160 13.00 10.44 -23.32
C PRO A 160 13.44 11.86 -22.94
N GLU A 161 14.12 12.58 -23.82
CA GLU A 161 14.55 13.96 -23.55
C GLU A 161 13.38 14.95 -23.59
N ASP A 162 12.45 14.74 -24.51
CA ASP A 162 11.27 15.59 -24.66
C ASP A 162 10.28 15.36 -23.52
N ILE A 163 10.16 14.13 -23.03
CA ILE A 163 9.38 13.81 -21.82
C ILE A 163 9.96 14.52 -20.59
N LYS A 164 11.28 14.54 -20.42
CA LYS A 164 11.91 15.30 -19.33
C LYS A 164 11.63 16.79 -19.42
N ARG A 165 11.67 17.37 -20.63
CA ARG A 165 11.30 18.78 -20.87
C ARG A 165 9.83 19.04 -20.55
N PHE A 166 8.94 18.14 -20.95
CA PHE A 166 7.52 18.21 -20.67
C PHE A 166 7.21 18.17 -19.17
N VAL A 167 7.78 17.21 -18.43
CA VAL A 167 7.62 17.11 -16.97
C VAL A 167 8.13 18.37 -16.28
N LYS A 168 9.27 18.93 -16.72
CA LYS A 168 9.81 20.17 -16.16
C LYS A 168 8.88 21.37 -16.38
N LYS A 169 8.32 21.52 -17.60
CA LYS A 169 7.35 22.59 -17.89
C LYS A 169 6.05 22.40 -17.09
N MET A 170 5.58 21.16 -16.96
CA MET A 170 4.39 20.84 -16.18
C MET A 170 4.58 21.22 -14.71
N THR A 171 5.70 20.86 -14.09
CA THR A 171 5.97 21.21 -12.68
C THR A 171 6.15 22.71 -12.48
N GLU A 172 6.77 23.42 -13.43
CA GLU A 172 6.87 24.89 -13.40
C GLU A 172 5.49 25.59 -13.51
N GLN A 173 4.53 24.98 -14.20
CA GLN A 173 3.16 25.51 -14.30
C GLN A 173 2.31 25.14 -13.07
N ALA A 174 2.51 23.93 -12.51
CA ALA A 174 1.85 23.50 -11.28
C ALA A 174 2.38 24.25 -10.03
N ALA A 175 3.64 24.71 -10.05
CA ALA A 175 4.26 25.45 -8.94
C ALA A 175 3.99 26.97 -8.96
N LYS A 176 3.29 27.48 -9.98
CA LYS A 176 2.86 28.90 -10.06
C LYS A 176 1.49 29.14 -9.42
N GLU A 177 1.00 28.16 -8.69
CA GLU A 177 -0.21 28.18 -7.86
C GLU A 177 0.14 28.40 -6.40
#